data_AF-A0A5F8G5K0-F1
#
_entry.id   AF-A0A5F8G5K0-F1
#
_cell.length_a   1.000
_cell.length_b   1.000
_cell.length_c   1.000
_cell.angle_alpha   90.00
_cell.angle_beta   90.00
_cell.angle_gamma   90.00
#
_symmetry.space_group_name_H-M   'P 1'
#
loop_
_entity.id
_entity.type
_entity.pdbx_description
1 polymer ?
#
loop_
_entity_poly.entity_id
_entity_poly.type
_entity_poly.pdbx_seq_one_letter_code
_entity_poly.pdbx_strand_id
1 'polypeptide(L)'
;MECNFTTKDDYLNLFSPQTYLQTYYTFGPGLSLKNHHLMCPLRKLSEVFFLDEVKGDLLIDIGTGPTIYQLLSACESFKEIVVTDYTDQNLEEVSKWLKKEPGAFDWSPVVKYVCVSWKEMGKCCEEPQQSVESWRILGAFFCP
;
A
#
# COMPACT_ATOMS: atom_id res chain seq x y z
N MET A 1 36.55 -1.25 -5.68
CA MET A 1 35.19 -0.68 -5.68
C MET A 1 34.68 -0.83 -4.28
N GLU A 2 34.56 0.26 -3.53
CA GLU A 2 33.78 0.24 -2.29
C GLU A 2 32.31 0.11 -2.68
N CYS A 3 31.65 -0.92 -2.15
CA CYS A 3 30.20 -1.02 -2.28
C CYS A 3 29.59 0.04 -1.36
N ASN A 4 29.12 1.14 -1.93
CA ASN A 4 28.35 2.12 -1.18
C ASN A 4 26.96 1.54 -0.91
N PHE A 5 26.83 0.84 0.22
CA PHE A 5 25.55 0.39 0.73
C PHE A 5 24.76 1.57 1.30
N THR A 6 23.46 1.61 1.00
CA THR A 6 22.53 2.59 1.58
C THR A 6 22.46 2.38 3.10
N THR A 7 22.64 3.45 3.86
CA THR A 7 22.45 3.47 5.32
C THR A 7 21.01 3.85 5.67
N LYS A 8 20.60 3.59 6.91
CA LYS A 8 19.27 4.04 7.39
C LYS A 8 19.12 5.57 7.33
N ASP A 9 20.20 6.32 7.55
CA ASP A 9 20.15 7.78 7.57
C ASP A 9 19.98 8.33 6.15
N ASP A 10 20.39 7.59 5.12
CA ASP A 10 20.11 7.94 3.72
C ASP A 10 18.59 7.90 3.45
N TYR A 11 17.82 7.03 4.11
CA TYR A 11 16.36 7.02 3.99
C TYR A 11 15.69 8.26 4.58
N LEU A 12 16.25 8.81 5.66
CA LEU A 12 15.72 10.04 6.26
C LEU A 12 16.05 11.25 5.37
N ASN A 13 17.27 11.31 4.86
CA ASN A 13 17.80 12.53 4.23
C ASN A 13 17.62 12.58 2.71
N LEU A 14 17.59 11.43 2.02
CA LEU A 14 17.67 11.36 0.56
C LEU A 14 16.42 10.73 -0.09
N PHE A 15 15.60 9.99 0.68
CA PHE A 15 14.44 9.33 0.11
C PHE A 15 13.30 10.33 -0.16
N SER A 16 12.84 10.35 -1.42
CA SER A 16 11.68 11.13 -1.85
C SER A 16 10.46 10.22 -2.06
N PRO A 17 9.44 10.30 -1.19
CA PRO A 17 8.22 9.50 -1.29
C PRO A 17 7.50 9.70 -2.64
N GLN A 18 7.37 10.95 -3.09
CA GLN A 18 6.63 11.25 -4.31
C GLN A 18 7.40 10.76 -5.55
N THR A 19 8.73 10.87 -5.57
CA THR A 19 9.54 10.33 -6.67
C THR A 19 9.46 8.81 -6.70
N TYR A 20 9.47 8.15 -5.54
CA TYR A 20 9.28 6.71 -5.42
C TYR A 20 7.90 6.28 -5.96
N LEU A 21 6.83 6.95 -5.52
CA LEU A 21 5.47 6.69 -6.00
C LEU A 21 5.32 6.90 -7.51
N GLN A 22 5.83 8.02 -8.02
CA GLN A 22 5.76 8.32 -9.46
C GLN A 22 6.53 7.30 -10.31
N THR A 23 7.67 6.83 -9.81
CA THR A 23 8.54 5.90 -10.55
C THR A 23 7.96 4.49 -10.58
N TYR A 24 7.45 4.01 -9.44
CA TYR A 24 7.08 2.59 -9.28
C TYR A 24 5.58 2.32 -9.27
N TYR A 25 4.75 3.30 -8.93
CA TYR A 25 3.32 3.05 -8.66
C TYR A 25 2.38 3.83 -9.58
N THR A 26 2.91 4.64 -10.51
CA THR A 26 2.10 5.25 -11.57
C THR A 26 1.54 4.16 -12.48
N PHE A 27 0.25 3.87 -12.30
CA PHE A 27 -0.41 2.77 -12.98
C PHE A 27 -1.23 3.32 -14.17
N GLY A 28 -0.64 3.24 -15.37
CA GLY A 28 -1.27 3.73 -16.60
C GLY A 28 -2.43 2.85 -17.07
N PRO A 29 -3.31 3.36 -17.96
CA PRO A 29 -4.40 2.58 -18.52
C PRO A 29 -3.87 1.41 -19.38
N GLY A 30 -4.28 0.18 -19.05
CA GLY A 30 -4.02 -1.03 -19.83
C GLY A 30 -2.99 -2.00 -19.23
N LEU A 31 -2.91 -3.19 -19.83
CA LEU A 31 -1.93 -4.25 -19.55
C LEU A 31 -0.54 -3.88 -20.12
N SER A 32 0.04 -2.79 -19.63
CA SER A 32 1.40 -2.41 -20.00
C SER A 32 2.41 -3.31 -19.29
N LEU A 33 3.50 -3.68 -19.98
CA LEU A 33 4.61 -4.43 -19.36
C LEU A 33 5.16 -3.71 -18.12
N LYS A 34 5.03 -2.37 -18.08
CA LYS A 34 5.43 -1.52 -16.95
C LYS A 34 4.55 -1.69 -15.70
N ASN A 35 3.40 -2.34 -15.80
CA ASN A 35 2.48 -2.54 -14.68
C ASN A 35 2.62 -3.94 -14.06
N HIS A 36 3.35 -4.87 -14.72
CA HIS A 36 3.44 -6.26 -14.27
C HIS A 36 4.06 -6.42 -12.88
N HIS A 37 5.03 -5.57 -12.52
CA HIS A 37 5.67 -5.64 -11.20
C HIS A 37 4.68 -5.35 -10.07
N LEU A 38 3.60 -4.61 -10.34
CA LEU A 38 2.54 -4.33 -9.37
C LEU A 38 1.36 -5.29 -9.49
N MET A 39 0.99 -5.71 -10.70
CA MET A 39 -0.13 -6.61 -10.94
C MET A 39 0.03 -7.98 -10.26
N CYS A 40 1.22 -8.59 -10.37
CA CYS A 40 1.45 -9.91 -9.78
C CYS A 40 1.31 -9.88 -8.23
N PRO A 41 1.94 -8.94 -7.50
CA PRO A 41 1.69 -8.77 -6.07
C PRO A 41 0.23 -8.52 -5.71
N LEU A 42 -0.46 -7.62 -6.43
CA LEU A 42 -1.86 -7.30 -6.16
C LEU A 42 -2.78 -8.51 -6.27
N ARG A 43 -2.60 -9.31 -7.32
CA ARG A 43 -3.34 -10.56 -7.50
C ARG A 43 -3.03 -11.53 -6.37
N LYS A 44 -1.74 -11.71 -6.05
CA LYS A 44 -1.36 -12.68 -5.02
C LYS A 44 -1.87 -12.30 -3.63
N LEU A 45 -1.84 -11.01 -3.29
CA LEU A 45 -2.42 -10.51 -2.05
C LEU A 45 -3.94 -10.74 -2.00
N SER A 46 -4.65 -10.52 -3.11
CA SER A 46 -6.08 -10.84 -3.20
C SER A 46 -6.35 -12.32 -2.95
N GLU A 47 -5.55 -13.21 -3.53
CA GLU A 47 -5.64 -14.66 -3.29
C GLU A 47 -5.39 -15.00 -1.81
N VAL A 48 -4.35 -14.43 -1.20
CA VAL A 48 -4.00 -14.69 0.21
C VAL A 48 -5.12 -14.24 1.16
N PHE A 49 -5.63 -13.03 1.01
CA PHE A 49 -6.63 -12.51 1.93
C PHE A 49 -8.03 -13.10 1.72
N PHE A 50 -8.34 -13.61 0.51
CA PHE A 50 -9.68 -14.12 0.19
C PHE A 50 -9.77 -15.64 0.07
N LEU A 51 -8.84 -16.27 -0.65
CA LEU A 51 -8.89 -17.72 -0.90
C LEU A 51 -8.20 -18.48 0.22
N ASP A 52 -7.07 -17.97 0.73
CA ASP A 52 -6.32 -18.61 1.81
C ASP A 52 -6.88 -18.26 3.21
N GLU A 53 -8.02 -17.53 3.25
CA GLU A 53 -8.75 -17.12 4.46
C GLU A 53 -7.88 -16.46 5.56
N VAL A 54 -6.83 -15.73 5.16
CA VAL A 54 -6.02 -14.95 6.10
C VAL A 54 -6.85 -13.75 6.58
N LYS A 55 -7.39 -13.87 7.80
CA LYS A 55 -8.27 -12.87 8.44
C LYS A 55 -7.99 -12.77 9.94
N GLY A 56 -8.34 -11.63 10.54
CA GLY A 56 -8.11 -11.41 11.97
C GLY A 56 -8.62 -10.07 12.47
N ASP A 57 -8.31 -9.75 13.73
CA ASP A 57 -8.70 -8.46 14.31
C ASP A 57 -7.70 -7.35 13.97
N LEU A 58 -6.40 -7.65 14.02
CA LEU A 58 -5.32 -6.67 13.84
C LEU A 58 -4.29 -7.17 12.83
N LEU A 59 -3.94 -6.33 11.85
CA LEU A 59 -2.80 -6.50 10.96
C LEU A 59 -1.82 -5.32 11.17
N ILE A 60 -0.54 -5.63 11.28
CA ILE A 60 0.54 -4.63 11.37
C ILE A 60 1.40 -4.76 10.11
N ASP A 61 1.43 -3.71 9.30
CA ASP A 61 2.28 -3.60 8.12
C ASP A 61 3.61 -2.94 8.49
N ILE A 62 4.72 -3.60 8.16
CA ILE A 62 6.07 -3.18 8.54
C ILE A 62 6.82 -2.70 7.31
N GLY A 63 7.26 -1.45 7.33
CA GLY A 63 7.91 -0.84 6.17
C GLY A 63 6.92 -0.51 5.07
N THR A 64 5.77 0.05 5.45
CA THR A 64 4.68 0.44 4.54
C THR A 64 5.16 1.39 3.44
N GLY A 65 6.21 2.18 3.70
CA GLY A 65 6.61 3.26 2.81
C GLY A 65 5.45 4.24 2.59
N PRO A 66 5.42 4.96 1.46
CA PRO A 66 4.32 5.85 1.13
C PRO A 66 3.18 5.13 0.39
N THR A 67 3.04 3.80 0.56
CA THR A 67 2.16 2.97 -0.28
C THR A 67 0.98 2.37 0.47
N ILE A 68 -0.10 2.08 -0.27
CA ILE A 68 -1.30 1.42 0.28
C ILE A 68 -1.70 0.15 -0.46
N TYR A 69 -1.08 -0.14 -1.61
CA TYR A 69 -1.53 -1.19 -2.53
C TYR A 69 -1.58 -2.57 -1.86
N GLN A 70 -0.66 -2.81 -0.93
CA GLN A 70 -0.53 -4.07 -0.22
C GLN A 70 -1.67 -4.32 0.78
N LEU A 71 -2.37 -3.27 1.18
CA LEU A 71 -3.41 -3.28 2.21
C LEU A 71 -4.83 -3.30 1.63
N LEU A 72 -4.97 -3.02 0.32
CA LEU A 72 -6.28 -2.95 -0.35
C LEU A 72 -7.08 -4.26 -0.24
N SER A 73 -6.41 -5.42 -0.27
CA SER A 73 -7.08 -6.72 -0.07
C SER A 73 -7.16 -7.12 1.41
N ALA A 74 -6.25 -6.61 2.25
CA ALA A 74 -6.23 -6.89 3.67
C ALA A 74 -7.39 -6.23 4.42
N CYS A 75 -7.83 -5.04 4.01
CA CYS A 75 -8.85 -4.26 4.71
C CYS A 75 -10.23 -4.93 4.77
N GLU A 76 -10.46 -5.93 3.92
CA GLU A 76 -11.67 -6.74 3.90
C GLU A 76 -11.62 -7.91 4.88
N SER A 77 -10.41 -8.27 5.34
CA SER A 77 -10.15 -9.45 6.18
C SER A 77 -9.72 -9.06 7.60
N PHE A 78 -9.39 -7.79 7.85
CA PHE A 78 -8.92 -7.28 9.13
C PHE A 78 -9.73 -6.08 9.61
N LYS A 79 -10.09 -6.07 10.91
CA LYS A 79 -10.86 -4.97 11.51
C LYS A 79 -10.03 -3.70 11.68
N GLU A 80 -8.78 -3.88 12.11
CA GLU A 80 -7.80 -2.82 12.34
C GLU A 80 -6.53 -3.11 11.55
N ILE A 81 -6.06 -2.09 10.83
CA ILE A 81 -4.76 -2.11 10.14
C ILE A 81 -3.92 -0.99 10.74
N VAL A 82 -2.73 -1.37 11.19
CA VAL A 82 -1.68 -0.46 11.64
C VAL A 82 -0.58 -0.44 10.58
N VAL A 83 -0.30 0.74 10.04
CA VAL A 83 0.84 0.96 9.14
C VAL A 83 2.02 1.53 9.90
N THR A 84 3.22 1.07 9.56
CA THR A 84 4.47 1.53 10.19
C THR A 84 5.57 1.69 9.15
N ASP A 85 6.40 2.72 9.31
CA ASP A 85 7.56 2.95 8.47
C ASP A 85 8.67 3.60 9.29
N TYR A 86 9.92 3.48 8.82
CA TYR A 86 11.07 4.13 9.45
C TYR A 86 11.09 5.63 9.22
N THR A 87 10.54 6.10 8.09
CA THR A 87 10.65 7.48 7.66
C THR A 87 9.31 8.21 7.81
N ASP A 88 9.29 9.32 8.57
CA ASP A 88 8.06 10.10 8.79
C ASP A 88 7.45 10.63 7.48
N GLN A 89 8.27 11.06 6.52
CA GLN A 89 7.76 11.56 5.23
C GLN A 89 6.99 10.50 4.41
N ASN A 90 7.23 9.20 4.65
CA ASN A 90 6.44 8.14 4.05
C ASN A 90 5.04 8.06 4.65
N LEU A 91 4.97 8.11 5.99
CA LEU A 91 3.71 8.06 6.73
C LEU A 91 2.86 9.30 6.49
N GLU A 92 3.48 10.47 6.24
CA GLU A 92 2.77 11.67 5.80
C GLU A 92 2.05 11.47 4.47
N GLU A 93 2.67 10.81 3.48
CA GLU A 93 2.00 10.52 2.20
C GLU A 93 0.82 9.57 2.36
N VAL A 94 0.94 8.55 3.22
CA VAL A 94 -0.18 7.66 3.57
C VAL A 94 -1.30 8.46 4.25
N SER A 95 -0.96 9.37 5.17
CA SER A 95 -1.92 10.26 5.83
C SER A 95 -2.64 11.17 4.83
N LYS A 96 -1.92 11.78 3.88
CA LYS A 96 -2.52 12.63 2.84
C LYS A 96 -3.58 11.88 2.06
N TRP A 97 -3.28 10.63 1.68
CA TRP A 97 -4.23 9.79 0.98
C TRP A 97 -5.45 9.45 1.82
N LEU A 98 -5.27 9.01 3.08
CA LEU A 98 -6.38 8.69 3.98
C LEU A 98 -7.30 9.88 4.26
N LYS A 99 -6.73 11.09 4.38
CA LYS A 99 -7.47 12.34 4.60
C LYS A 99 -8.05 12.94 3.31
N LYS A 100 -7.82 12.31 2.16
CA LYS A 100 -8.23 12.80 0.82
C LYS A 100 -7.71 14.22 0.55
N GLU A 101 -6.48 14.51 0.99
CA GLU A 101 -5.86 15.83 0.83
C GLU A 101 -5.52 16.11 -0.65
N PRO A 102 -5.65 17.37 -1.12
CA PRO A 102 -5.16 17.75 -2.43
C PRO A 102 -3.66 17.44 -2.57
N GLY A 103 -3.28 16.81 -3.69
CA GLY A 103 -1.89 16.42 -3.95
C GLY A 103 -1.52 15.03 -3.42
N ALA A 104 -2.43 14.32 -2.76
CA ALA A 104 -2.25 12.90 -2.48
C ALA A 104 -2.09 12.10 -3.77
N PHE A 105 -1.28 11.04 -3.74
CA PHE A 105 -1.06 10.18 -4.89
C PHE A 105 -2.34 9.48 -5.34
N ASP A 106 -2.57 9.43 -6.66
CA ASP A 106 -3.76 8.81 -7.23
C ASP A 106 -3.64 7.28 -7.31
N TRP A 107 -4.15 6.61 -6.28
CA TRP A 107 -4.25 5.15 -6.23
C TRP A 107 -5.46 4.59 -6.98
N SER A 108 -6.33 5.42 -7.58
CA SER A 108 -7.58 4.96 -8.21
C SER A 108 -7.39 3.88 -9.28
N PRO A 109 -6.38 3.95 -10.17
CA PRO A 109 -6.15 2.89 -11.15
C PRO A 109 -5.78 1.54 -10.51
N VAL A 110 -5.03 1.57 -9.39
CA VAL A 110 -4.64 0.39 -8.63
C VAL A 110 -5.85 -0.21 -7.92
N VAL A 111 -6.65 0.63 -7.24
CA VAL A 111 -7.91 0.21 -6.61
C VAL A 111 -8.85 -0.44 -7.63
N LYS A 112 -8.98 0.17 -8.81
CA LYS A 112 -9.79 -0.40 -9.89
C LYS A 112 -9.30 -1.77 -10.34
N TYR A 113 -7.99 -1.97 -10.46
CA TYR A 113 -7.42 -3.26 -10.81
C TYR A 113 -7.77 -4.33 -9.78
N VAL A 114 -7.58 -4.02 -8.49
CA VAL A 114 -7.92 -4.90 -7.36
C VAL A 114 -9.40 -5.29 -7.40
N CYS A 115 -10.31 -4.33 -7.57
CA CYS A 115 -11.75 -4.61 -7.71
C CYS A 115 -12.08 -5.54 -8.88
N VAL A 116 -11.39 -5.41 -10.02
CA VAL A 116 -11.58 -6.32 -11.16
C VAL A 116 -11.09 -7.73 -10.81
N SER A 117 -9.92 -7.86 -10.19
CA SER A 117 -9.40 -9.16 -9.74
C SER A 117 -10.34 -9.85 -8.76
N TRP A 118 -10.98 -9.08 -7.87
CA TRP A 118 -11.95 -9.61 -6.91
C TRP A 118 -13.21 -10.17 -7.59
N LYS A 119 -13.71 -9.49 -8.63
CA LYS A 119 -14.83 -9.98 -9.44
C LYS A 119 -14.51 -11.30 -10.14
N GLU A 120 -13.30 -11.39 -10.70
CA GLU A 120 -12.82 -12.62 -11.35
C GLU A 120 -12.71 -13.79 -10.36
N MET A 121 -12.39 -13.51 -9.10
CA MET A 121 -12.33 -14.48 -8.00
C MET A 121 -13.71 -14.79 -7.38
N GLY A 122 -14.79 -14.19 -7.89
CA GLY A 122 -16.16 -14.47 -7.44
C GLY A 122 -16.60 -13.69 -6.20
N LYS A 123 -15.88 -12.64 -5.78
CA LYS A 123 -16.27 -11.79 -4.65
C LYS A 123 -17.30 -10.72 -5.09
N CYS A 124 -18.42 -10.62 -4.38
CA CYS A 124 -19.38 -9.51 -4.55
C CYS A 124 -18.71 -8.20 -4.13
N CYS A 125 -18.73 -7.20 -5.01
CA CYS A 125 -18.06 -5.92 -4.76
C CYS A 125 -18.93 -5.01 -3.90
N GLU A 126 -18.55 -4.84 -2.64
CA GLU A 126 -18.69 -3.54 -2.00
C GLU A 126 -17.39 -2.75 -2.32
N GLU A 127 -17.48 -1.45 -2.60
CA GLU A 127 -16.30 -0.66 -2.98
C GLU A 127 -15.29 -0.60 -1.81
N PRO A 128 -13.98 -0.78 -2.04
CA PRO A 128 -12.95 -0.70 -0.99
C PRO A 128 -12.89 0.66 -0.27
N GLN A 129 -13.55 1.69 -0.81
CA GLN A 129 -13.58 3.04 -0.26
C GLN A 129 -14.31 3.15 1.08
N GLN A 130 -15.20 2.22 1.44
CA GLN A 130 -15.88 2.23 2.75
C GLN A 130 -15.05 1.55 3.86
N SER A 131 -14.12 0.64 3.52
CA SER A 131 -13.32 -0.11 4.50
C SER A 131 -12.07 0.64 5.01
N VAL A 132 -11.64 1.70 4.31
CA VAL A 132 -10.43 2.45 4.70
C VAL A 132 -10.63 3.41 5.88
N GLU A 133 -11.86 3.61 6.34
CA GLU A 133 -12.17 4.53 7.45
C GLU A 133 -11.69 4.02 8.82
N SER A 134 -11.36 2.73 8.96
CA SER A 134 -10.87 2.13 10.23
C SER A 134 -9.35 2.09 10.39
N TRP A 135 -8.59 2.65 9.45
CA TRP A 135 -7.13 2.53 9.45
C TRP A 135 -6.50 3.46 10.48
N ARG A 136 -5.51 2.95 11.23
CA ARG A 136 -4.69 3.74 12.16
C ARG A 136 -3.27 3.84 11.65
N ILE A 137 -2.76 5.06 11.55
CA ILE A 137 -1.35 5.31 11.26
C ILE A 137 -0.61 5.39 12.59
N LEU A 138 0.38 4.52 12.80
CA LEU A 138 1.29 4.64 13.93
C LEU A 138 2.71 4.89 13.40
N GLY A 139 3.29 6.01 13.84
CA GLY A 139 4.69 6.36 13.60
C GLY A 139 5.66 5.32 14.17
N ALA A 140 6.92 5.36 13.72
CA ALA A 140 7.96 4.43 14.14
C ALA A 140 7.96 4.18 15.67
N PHE A 141 7.71 2.94 16.07
CA PHE A 141 7.99 2.48 17.43
C PHE A 141 9.50 2.27 17.56
N PHE A 142 10.22 3.30 18.00
CA PHE A 142 11.55 3.07 18.57
C PHE A 142 11.35 2.33 19.90
N CYS A 143 11.70 1.04 19.93
CA CYS A 143 12.03 0.39 21.19
C CYS A 143 13.35 1.03 21.66
N PRO A 144 13.39 1.65 22.85
CA PRO A 144 14.57 2.37 23.36
C PRO A 144 15.78 1.46 23.59
#